data_AF-A0A1C1A808-F1
#
_entry.id   AF-A0A1C1A808-F1
#
_cell.length_a   1.000
_cell.length_b   1.000
_cell.length_c   1.000
_cell.angle_alpha   90.00
_cell.angle_beta   90.00
_cell.angle_gamma   90.00
#
_symmetry.space_group_name_H-M   'P 1'
#
loop_
_entity.id
_entity.type
_entity.pdbx_description
1 polymer ?
#
loop_
_entity_poly.entity_id
_entity_poly.type
_entity_poly.pdbx_seq_one_letter_code
_entity_poly.pdbx_strand_id
1 'polypeptide(L)'
;MDEGRRNMTKNREQDLNHIFDRIGKMAETVWQEAIGKTRAGAPDSTTIAKVEARYDEALETAIALRGHIARAEEMAQLRAEQAELAMRAGEEDLARLALEEKLREEAACEHYRTQYAICQDTCLALADQLHRLRSGHVAEDVQPPRGGLHGADARDTWRELEVTGRELGREALQGLRIAGRLSKETLKEAGGNLQQELRALRSKLQHDWQHEQSSREERDPRDKK
;
A
#
# COMPACT_ATOMS: atom_id res chain seq x y z
N MET A 1 -36.59 -14.47 -25.23
CA MET A 1 -37.09 -13.46 -24.26
C MET A 1 -35.94 -12.95 -23.38
N ASP A 2 -34.80 -12.53 -23.96
CA ASP A 2 -33.60 -12.17 -23.17
C ASP A 2 -33.06 -10.75 -23.45
N GLU A 3 -33.55 -10.06 -24.47
CA GLU A 3 -33.10 -8.69 -24.79
C GLU A 3 -33.73 -7.62 -23.89
N GLY A 4 -34.91 -7.89 -23.31
CA GLY A 4 -35.58 -6.96 -22.40
C GLY A 4 -34.87 -6.75 -21.05
N ARG A 5 -34.16 -7.78 -20.54
CA ARG A 5 -33.41 -7.66 -19.27
C ARG A 5 -32.08 -6.94 -19.40
N ARG A 6 -31.42 -7.02 -20.56
CA ARG A 6 -30.14 -6.32 -20.83
C ARG A 6 -30.30 -4.80 -20.98
N ASN A 7 -31.44 -4.32 -21.47
CA ASN A 7 -31.69 -2.88 -21.59
C ASN A 7 -32.07 -2.22 -20.27
N MET A 8 -32.67 -2.95 -19.32
CA MET A 8 -32.99 -2.39 -17.99
C MET A 8 -31.76 -2.21 -17.10
N THR A 9 -30.69 -3.00 -17.26
CA THR A 9 -29.46 -2.85 -16.45
C THR A 9 -28.60 -1.68 -16.93
N LYS A 10 -28.50 -1.46 -18.25
CA LYS A 10 -27.74 -0.33 -18.81
C LYS A 10 -28.34 1.04 -18.47
N ASN A 11 -29.67 1.15 -18.47
CA ASN A 11 -30.33 2.39 -18.05
C ASN A 11 -30.10 2.68 -16.55
N ARG A 12 -30.02 1.65 -15.70
CA ARG A 12 -29.70 1.82 -14.27
C ARG A 12 -28.24 2.21 -14.01
N GLU A 13 -27.29 1.69 -14.80
CA GLU A 13 -25.87 2.10 -14.71
C GLU A 13 -25.67 3.55 -15.15
N GLN A 14 -26.39 4.01 -16.17
CA GLN A 14 -26.34 5.42 -16.61
C GLN A 14 -26.95 6.37 -15.58
N ASP A 15 -28.04 6.00 -14.91
CA ASP A 15 -28.62 6.77 -13.81
C ASP A 15 -27.68 6.87 -12.59
N LEU A 16 -26.98 5.78 -12.24
CA LEU A 16 -26.03 5.77 -11.12
C LEU A 16 -24.85 6.72 -11.37
N ASN A 17 -24.26 6.68 -12.57
CA ASN A 17 -23.15 7.57 -12.93
C ASN A 17 -23.60 9.04 -12.90
N HIS A 18 -24.81 9.34 -13.35
CA HIS A 18 -25.37 10.70 -13.30
C HIS A 18 -25.63 11.20 -11.86
N ILE A 19 -25.99 10.29 -10.95
CA ILE A 19 -26.18 10.60 -9.52
C ILE A 19 -24.83 10.90 -8.86
N PHE A 20 -23.80 10.08 -9.07
CA PHE A 20 -22.46 10.33 -8.53
C PHE A 20 -21.87 11.65 -9.03
N ASP A 21 -22.07 11.98 -10.31
CA ASP A 21 -21.56 13.20 -10.91
C ASP A 21 -22.28 14.45 -10.37
N ARG A 22 -23.58 14.35 -10.09
CA ARG A 22 -24.38 15.42 -9.48
C ARG A 22 -24.06 15.61 -8.00
N ILE A 23 -23.84 14.52 -7.26
CA ILE A 23 -23.41 14.55 -5.85
C ILE A 23 -22.02 15.18 -5.75
N GLY A 24 -21.08 14.78 -6.62
CA GLY A 24 -19.75 15.37 -6.69
C GLY A 24 -19.79 16.88 -6.93
N LYS A 25 -20.60 17.33 -7.90
CA LYS A 25 -20.74 18.77 -8.22
C LYS A 25 -21.40 19.58 -7.09
N MET A 26 -22.44 19.04 -6.43
CA MET A 26 -23.07 19.74 -5.31
C MET A 26 -22.13 19.82 -4.10
N ALA A 27 -21.45 18.73 -3.76
CA ALA A 27 -20.48 18.70 -2.67
C ALA A 27 -19.34 19.71 -2.92
N GLU A 28 -18.82 19.75 -4.15
CA GLU A 28 -17.79 20.71 -4.56
C GLU A 28 -18.29 22.16 -4.42
N THR A 29 -19.51 22.48 -4.88
CA THR A 29 -20.06 23.85 -4.76
C THR A 29 -20.29 24.29 -3.31
N VAL A 30 -20.83 23.41 -2.46
CA VAL A 30 -21.06 23.70 -1.05
C VAL A 30 -19.73 23.87 -0.31
N TRP A 31 -18.72 23.08 -0.66
CA TRP A 31 -17.39 23.16 -0.07
C TRP A 31 -16.64 24.44 -0.52
N GLN A 32 -16.69 24.77 -1.80
CA GLN A 32 -16.11 26.00 -2.36
C GLN A 32 -16.78 27.27 -1.79
N GLU A 33 -18.10 27.25 -1.61
CA GLU A 33 -18.84 28.40 -1.07
C GLU A 33 -18.60 28.57 0.45
N ALA A 34 -18.41 27.48 1.18
CA ALA A 34 -18.02 27.50 2.59
C ALA A 34 -16.60 28.05 2.79
N ILE A 35 -15.67 27.73 1.89
CA ILE A 35 -14.27 28.19 1.94
C ILE A 35 -14.11 29.63 1.44
N GLY A 36 -14.90 30.05 0.45
CA GLY A 36 -14.83 31.39 -0.13
C GLY A 36 -15.18 32.53 0.85
N LYS A 37 -15.94 32.24 1.91
CA LYS A 37 -16.47 33.26 2.85
C LYS A 37 -15.64 33.44 4.13
N THR A 38 -14.68 32.55 4.44
CA THR A 38 -13.86 32.62 5.67
C THR A 38 -12.44 33.20 5.47
N ARG A 39 -12.05 33.55 4.24
CA ARG A 39 -10.65 33.89 3.92
C ARG A 39 -10.25 35.34 4.19
N ALA A 40 -10.42 35.82 5.42
CA ALA A 40 -9.89 37.11 5.86
C ALA A 40 -9.12 36.97 7.19
N GLY A 41 -8.09 36.13 7.20
CA GLY A 41 -7.20 35.99 8.37
C GLY A 41 -6.28 34.77 8.43
N ALA A 42 -6.03 34.06 7.32
CA ALA A 42 -5.24 32.82 7.34
C ALA A 42 -3.76 33.04 7.72
N PRO A 43 -3.24 32.42 8.79
CA PRO A 43 -1.81 32.22 8.96
C PRO A 43 -1.31 31.22 7.89
N ASP A 44 -0.19 31.57 7.28
CA ASP A 44 0.39 31.01 6.05
C ASP A 44 0.16 29.51 5.79
N SER A 45 -0.70 29.20 4.80
CA SER A 45 -0.72 27.90 4.09
C SER A 45 0.69 27.41 3.69
N THR A 46 1.64 28.34 3.52
CA THR A 46 3.04 28.04 3.24
C THR A 46 3.77 27.36 4.41
N THR A 47 3.34 27.55 5.66
CA THR A 47 3.94 26.89 6.84
C THR A 47 3.51 25.44 6.96
N ILE A 48 2.22 25.13 6.76
CA ILE A 48 1.73 23.75 6.71
C ILE A 48 2.42 23.01 5.57
N ALA A 49 2.45 23.59 4.36
CA ALA A 49 3.12 22.96 3.21
C ALA A 49 4.62 22.69 3.45
N LYS A 50 5.32 23.60 4.16
CA LYS A 50 6.73 23.38 4.53
C LYS A 50 6.91 22.23 5.52
N VAL A 51 6.02 22.10 6.50
CA VAL A 51 6.09 21.00 7.48
C VAL A 51 5.72 19.67 6.81
N GLU A 52 4.74 19.67 5.90
CA GLU A 52 4.37 18.51 5.07
C GLU A 52 5.56 18.04 4.22
N ALA A 53 6.21 18.95 3.50
CA ALA A 53 7.38 18.60 2.68
C ALA A 53 8.51 17.97 3.52
N ARG A 54 8.77 18.50 4.72
CA ARG A 54 9.77 17.92 5.64
C ARG A 54 9.36 16.56 6.19
N TYR A 55 8.06 16.37 6.44
CA TYR A 55 7.52 15.08 6.86
C TYR A 55 7.68 14.03 5.75
N ASP A 56 7.38 14.40 4.50
CA ASP A 56 7.53 13.51 3.35
C ASP A 56 9.00 13.14 3.13
N GLU A 57 9.94 14.09 3.21
CA GLU A 57 11.39 13.83 3.12
C GLU A 57 11.87 12.87 4.24
N ALA A 58 11.40 13.08 5.47
CA ALA A 58 11.73 12.20 6.58
C ALA A 58 11.15 10.78 6.35
N LEU A 59 9.96 10.68 5.78
CA LEU A 59 9.31 9.41 5.48
C LEU A 59 10.04 8.65 4.36
N GLU A 60 10.46 9.33 3.30
CA GLU A 60 11.30 8.77 2.24
C GLU A 60 12.64 8.24 2.81
N THR A 61 13.27 9.02 3.69
CA THR A 61 14.50 8.63 4.37
C THR A 61 14.28 7.37 5.23
N ALA A 62 13.19 7.30 5.98
CA ALA A 62 12.84 6.14 6.78
C ALA A 62 12.61 4.88 5.92
N ILE A 63 11.97 5.02 4.75
CA ILE A 63 11.77 3.92 3.78
C ILE A 63 13.13 3.44 3.24
N ALA A 64 14.01 4.36 2.85
CA ALA A 64 15.35 4.02 2.37
C ALA A 64 16.15 3.26 3.44
N LEU A 65 16.14 3.73 4.69
CA LEU A 65 16.83 3.09 5.81
C LEU A 65 16.34 1.66 6.06
N ARG A 66 15.03 1.39 5.96
CA ARG A 66 14.50 0.02 6.03
C ARG A 66 15.07 -0.88 4.93
N GLY A 67 15.22 -0.35 3.71
CA GLY A 67 15.88 -1.05 2.62
C GLY A 67 17.35 -1.34 2.90
N HIS A 68 18.08 -0.40 3.50
CA HIS A 68 19.48 -0.60 3.91
C HIS A 68 19.62 -1.66 5.01
N ILE A 69 18.74 -1.65 6.02
CA ILE A 69 18.69 -2.66 7.08
C ILE A 69 18.50 -4.04 6.47
N ALA A 70 17.47 -4.23 5.64
CA ALA A 70 17.18 -5.53 5.03
C ALA A 70 18.35 -6.08 4.20
N ARG A 71 18.99 -5.21 3.40
CA ARG A 71 20.18 -5.61 2.62
C ARG A 71 21.37 -5.98 3.49
N ALA A 72 21.63 -5.24 4.57
CA ALA A 72 22.73 -5.54 5.48
C ALA A 72 22.49 -6.86 6.23
N GLU A 73 21.25 -7.13 6.64
CA GLU A 73 20.85 -8.42 7.24
C GLU A 73 21.04 -9.59 6.28
N GLU A 74 20.58 -9.44 5.02
CA GLU A 74 20.76 -10.45 3.98
C GLU A 74 22.25 -10.73 3.72
N MET A 75 23.06 -9.68 3.61
CA MET A 75 24.50 -9.84 3.41
C MET A 75 25.18 -10.51 4.60
N ALA A 76 24.84 -10.14 5.84
CA ALA A 76 25.35 -10.80 7.03
C ALA A 76 25.00 -12.30 7.04
N GLN A 77 23.78 -12.66 6.64
CA GLN A 77 23.35 -14.05 6.52
C GLN A 77 24.15 -14.81 5.45
N LEU A 78 24.33 -14.22 4.26
CA LEU A 78 25.13 -14.83 3.18
C LEU A 78 26.59 -15.04 3.61
N ARG A 79 27.19 -14.08 4.34
CA ARG A 79 28.55 -14.22 4.87
C ARG A 79 28.64 -15.30 5.96
N ALA A 80 27.60 -15.47 6.77
CA ALA A 80 27.52 -16.57 7.73
C ALA A 80 27.50 -17.94 7.02
N GLU A 81 26.69 -18.08 5.97
CA GLU A 81 26.60 -19.30 5.17
C GLU A 81 27.92 -19.61 4.45
N GLN A 82 28.57 -18.59 3.88
CA GLN A 82 29.91 -18.71 3.28
C GLN A 82 30.95 -19.21 4.29
N ALA A 83 30.94 -18.65 5.51
CA ALA A 83 31.85 -19.10 6.56
C ALA A 83 31.60 -20.56 6.93
N GLU A 84 30.33 -20.99 7.03
CA GLU A 84 29.98 -22.37 7.34
C GLU A 84 30.44 -23.34 6.24
N LEU A 85 30.24 -22.98 4.96
CA LEU A 85 30.70 -23.78 3.83
C LEU A 85 32.23 -23.90 3.78
N ALA A 86 32.95 -22.79 4.02
CA ALA A 86 34.40 -22.78 4.09
C ALA A 86 34.93 -23.67 5.23
N MET A 87 34.30 -23.63 6.41
CA MET A 87 34.63 -24.53 7.52
C MET A 87 34.43 -26.00 7.15
N ARG A 88 33.34 -26.34 6.46
CA ARG A 88 33.08 -27.72 6.00
C ARG A 88 34.10 -28.19 4.97
N ALA A 89 34.65 -27.26 4.17
CA ALA A 89 35.71 -27.54 3.20
C ALA A 89 37.12 -27.58 3.83
N GLY A 90 37.27 -27.22 5.10
CA GLY A 90 38.58 -27.12 5.77
C GLY A 90 39.35 -25.84 5.43
N GLU A 91 38.70 -24.83 4.85
CA GLU A 91 39.32 -23.55 4.47
C GLU A 91 39.15 -22.52 5.60
N GLU A 92 39.92 -22.69 6.68
CA GLU A 92 39.78 -21.87 7.91
C GLU A 92 40.03 -20.38 7.69
N ASP A 93 41.02 -20.00 6.87
CA ASP A 93 41.32 -18.59 6.58
C ASP A 93 40.16 -17.90 5.85
N LEU A 94 39.52 -18.60 4.91
CA LEU A 94 38.36 -18.08 4.19
C LEU A 94 37.15 -17.95 5.12
N ALA A 95 36.95 -18.94 6.01
CA ALA A 95 35.89 -18.87 7.02
C ALA A 95 36.07 -17.67 7.96
N ARG A 96 37.30 -17.38 8.38
CA ARG A 96 37.60 -16.20 9.22
C ARG A 96 37.29 -14.90 8.49
N LEU A 97 37.72 -14.76 7.23
CA LEU A 97 37.41 -13.57 6.42
C LEU A 97 35.90 -13.36 6.25
N ALA A 98 35.15 -14.43 5.96
CA ALA A 98 33.70 -14.36 5.85
C ALA A 98 33.03 -13.95 7.18
N LEU A 99 33.55 -14.41 8.32
CA LEU A 99 33.06 -13.99 9.65
C LEU A 99 33.37 -12.51 9.94
N GLU A 100 34.56 -12.02 9.59
CA GLU A 100 34.90 -10.60 9.73
C GLU A 100 33.97 -9.71 8.90
N GLU A 101 33.69 -10.11 7.65
CA GLU A 101 32.73 -9.42 6.80
C GLU A 101 31.31 -9.47 7.37
N LYS A 102 30.87 -10.62 7.91
CA LYS A 102 29.59 -10.75 8.60
C LYS A 102 29.48 -9.72 9.74
N LEU A 103 30.46 -9.66 10.63
CA LEU A 103 30.47 -8.73 11.76
C LEU A 103 30.40 -7.27 11.30
N ARG A 104 31.05 -6.94 10.18
CA ARG A 104 30.98 -5.62 9.57
C ARG A 104 29.56 -5.28 9.09
N GLU A 105 28.88 -6.22 8.45
CA GLU A 105 27.49 -6.04 8.00
C GLU A 105 26.49 -5.98 9.17
N GLU A 106 26.71 -6.76 10.23
CA GLU A 106 25.92 -6.67 11.46
C GLU A 106 26.05 -5.29 12.13
N ALA A 107 27.28 -4.77 12.23
CA ALA A 107 27.51 -3.42 12.75
C ALA A 107 26.86 -2.33 11.88
N ALA A 108 26.88 -2.49 10.55
CA ALA A 108 26.19 -1.59 9.64
C ALA A 108 24.67 -1.65 9.83
N CYS A 109 24.11 -2.84 10.02
CA CYS A 109 22.69 -3.04 10.32
C CYS A 109 22.27 -2.33 11.61
N GLU A 110 23.03 -2.48 12.69
CA GLU A 110 22.78 -1.77 13.96
C GLU A 110 22.83 -0.25 13.80
N HIS A 111 23.80 0.24 13.01
CA HIS A 111 23.90 1.66 12.70
C HIS A 111 22.66 2.17 11.97
N TYR A 112 22.19 1.47 10.93
CA TYR A 112 20.99 1.87 10.20
C TYR A 112 19.73 1.77 11.06
N ARG A 113 19.61 0.77 11.94
CA ARG A 113 18.49 0.67 12.89
C ARG A 113 18.45 1.88 13.84
N THR A 114 19.61 2.32 14.31
CA THR A 114 19.73 3.52 15.15
C THR A 114 19.26 4.77 14.41
N GLN A 115 19.75 4.96 13.17
CA GLN A 115 19.29 6.08 12.33
C GLN A 115 17.80 6.02 12.03
N TYR A 116 17.27 4.82 11.80
CA TYR A 116 15.85 4.61 11.53
C TYR A 116 15.00 5.01 12.74
N ALA A 117 15.39 4.64 13.96
CA ALA A 117 14.70 5.05 15.18
C ALA A 117 14.66 6.59 15.33
N ILE A 118 15.79 7.27 15.13
CA ILE A 118 15.86 8.75 15.17
C ILE A 118 14.95 9.38 14.10
N CYS A 119 14.95 8.80 12.90
CA CYS A 119 14.11 9.26 11.80
C CYS A 119 12.61 9.05 12.11
N GLN A 120 12.25 7.92 12.73
CA GLN A 120 10.88 7.63 13.17
C GLN A 120 10.40 8.64 14.22
N ASP A 121 11.23 8.97 15.21
CA ASP A 121 10.91 10.00 16.21
C ASP A 121 10.68 11.37 15.55
N THR A 122 11.48 11.67 14.53
CA THR A 122 11.33 12.91 13.73
C THR A 122 10.01 12.93 12.96
N CYS A 123 9.62 11.82 12.32
CA CYS A 123 8.33 11.69 11.63
C CYS A 123 7.16 11.89 12.59
N LEU A 124 7.22 11.30 13.79
CA LEU A 124 6.17 11.45 14.81
C LEU A 124 6.07 12.92 15.28
N ALA A 125 7.19 13.57 15.57
CA ALA A 125 7.22 14.97 15.97
C ALA A 125 6.63 15.91 14.89
N LEU A 126 6.95 15.66 13.62
CA LEU A 126 6.41 16.42 12.49
C LEU A 126 4.91 16.14 12.29
N ALA A 127 4.46 14.90 12.44
CA ALA A 127 3.04 14.54 12.38
C ALA A 127 2.23 15.24 13.48
N ASP A 128 2.76 15.27 14.71
CA ASP A 128 2.16 16.01 15.82
C ASP A 128 2.10 17.52 15.53
N GLN A 129 3.15 18.09 14.95
CA GLN A 129 3.16 19.49 14.53
C GLN A 129 2.10 19.77 13.47
N LEU A 130 1.95 18.92 12.45
CA LEU A 130 0.90 19.03 11.45
C LEU A 130 -0.49 18.92 12.07
N HIS A 131 -0.67 17.98 13.01
CA HIS A 131 -1.93 17.84 13.72
C HIS A 131 -2.28 19.10 14.52
N ARG A 132 -1.32 19.70 15.24
CA ARG A 132 -1.52 20.95 15.98
C ARG A 132 -1.82 22.12 15.06
N LEU A 133 -1.11 22.26 13.94
CA LEU A 133 -1.37 23.32 12.97
C LEU A 133 -2.77 23.20 12.35
N ARG A 134 -3.18 21.98 11.97
CA ARG A 134 -4.50 21.71 11.38
C ARG A 134 -5.64 21.79 12.40
N SER A 135 -5.45 21.34 13.63
CA SER A 135 -6.47 21.46 14.70
C SER A 135 -6.62 22.89 15.19
N GLY A 136 -5.54 23.68 15.21
CA GLY A 136 -5.60 25.13 15.38
C GLY A 136 -6.40 25.82 14.28
N HIS A 137 -6.26 25.40 13.03
CA HIS A 137 -7.08 25.88 11.91
C HIS A 137 -8.57 25.61 12.12
N VAL A 138 -8.95 24.39 12.54
CA VAL A 138 -10.36 24.03 12.76
C VAL A 138 -10.99 24.79 13.94
N ALA A 139 -10.21 25.15 14.96
CA ALA A 139 -10.72 25.90 16.11
C ALA A 139 -10.93 27.40 15.82
N GLU A 140 -10.13 28.01 14.95
CA GLU A 140 -10.32 29.42 14.51
C GLU A 140 -11.44 29.56 13.46
N ASP A 141 -11.63 28.57 12.58
CA ASP A 141 -12.71 28.56 11.59
C ASP A 141 -14.11 28.33 12.20
N VAL A 142 -14.19 27.93 13.48
CA VAL A 142 -15.44 27.76 14.24
C VAL A 142 -15.67 28.93 15.20
N GLN A 143 -15.34 30.16 14.78
CA GLN A 143 -15.93 31.34 15.42
C GLN A 143 -17.31 31.56 14.80
N PRO A 144 -18.42 31.39 15.56
CA PRO A 144 -19.76 31.55 15.01
C PRO A 144 -19.90 32.97 14.44
N PRO A 145 -20.47 33.12 13.23
CA PRO A 145 -20.67 34.44 12.66
C PRO A 145 -21.48 35.29 13.63
N ARG A 146 -20.96 36.47 13.98
CA ARG A 146 -21.67 37.49 14.78
C ARG A 146 -22.92 38.06 14.07
N GLY A 147 -23.33 37.48 12.93
CA GLY A 147 -24.60 37.76 12.25
C GLY A 147 -25.56 36.59 12.46
N GLY A 148 -26.62 36.83 13.23
CA GLY A 148 -27.59 35.81 13.62
C GLY A 148 -28.25 35.11 12.43
N LEU A 149 -28.02 33.80 12.32
CA LEU A 149 -28.96 32.88 11.71
C LEU A 149 -29.66 32.14 12.86
N HIS A 150 -30.99 32.16 12.83
CA HIS A 150 -31.84 31.59 13.86
C HIS A 150 -31.46 30.14 14.16
N GLY A 151 -31.44 29.77 15.45
CA GLY A 151 -31.01 28.45 15.90
C GLY A 151 -31.88 27.26 15.44
N ALA A 152 -32.97 27.49 14.70
CA ALA A 152 -33.71 26.42 14.04
C ALA A 152 -32.95 25.91 12.81
N ASP A 153 -32.60 26.82 11.89
CA ASP A 153 -31.95 26.49 10.62
C ASP A 153 -30.58 25.82 10.82
N ALA A 154 -29.79 26.29 11.80
CA ALA A 154 -28.50 25.66 12.12
C ALA A 154 -28.66 24.23 12.66
N ARG A 155 -29.74 23.93 13.41
CA ARG A 155 -29.96 22.57 13.92
C ARG A 155 -30.44 21.62 12.82
N ASP A 156 -31.19 22.13 11.87
CA ASP A 156 -31.66 21.35 10.73
C ASP A 156 -30.52 21.05 9.76
N THR A 157 -29.63 22.01 9.47
CA THR A 157 -28.42 21.73 8.68
C THR A 157 -27.48 20.74 9.36
N TRP A 158 -27.31 20.81 10.68
CA TRP A 158 -26.53 19.81 11.42
C TRP A 158 -27.14 18.41 11.37
N ARG A 159 -28.47 18.29 11.43
CA ARG A 159 -29.16 17.00 11.28
C ARG A 159 -29.04 16.43 9.89
N GLU A 160 -29.16 17.26 8.85
CA GLU A 160 -28.96 16.85 7.47
C GLU A 160 -27.52 16.37 7.21
N LEU A 161 -26.53 17.06 7.77
CA LEU A 161 -25.13 16.63 7.72
C LEU A 161 -24.88 15.32 8.47
N GLU A 162 -25.55 15.11 9.60
CA GLU A 162 -25.42 13.85 10.35
C GLU A 162 -26.05 12.67 9.61
N VAL A 163 -27.22 12.87 8.99
CA VAL A 163 -27.89 11.85 8.19
C VAL A 163 -27.06 11.50 6.96
N THR A 164 -26.59 12.51 6.22
CA THR A 164 -25.74 12.29 5.03
C THR A 164 -24.42 11.62 5.38
N GLY A 165 -23.79 11.99 6.50
CA GLY A 165 -22.59 11.31 7.00
C GLY A 165 -22.81 9.83 7.35
N ARG A 166 -23.96 9.49 7.95
CA ARG A 166 -24.32 8.09 8.25
C ARG A 166 -24.61 7.28 6.99
N GLU A 167 -25.24 7.88 5.99
CA GLU A 167 -25.55 7.24 4.71
C GLU A 167 -24.28 6.97 3.90
N LEU A 168 -23.39 7.96 3.79
CA LEU A 168 -22.05 7.80 3.19
C LEU A 168 -21.24 6.70 3.87
N GLY A 169 -21.27 6.65 5.21
CA GLY A 169 -20.58 5.59 5.96
C GLY A 169 -21.11 4.18 5.64
N ARG A 170 -22.43 4.02 5.44
CA ARG A 170 -23.03 2.72 5.07
C ARG A 170 -22.66 2.31 3.65
N GLU A 171 -22.70 3.25 2.71
CA GLU A 171 -22.36 3.01 1.31
C GLU A 171 -20.87 2.66 1.15
N ALA A 172 -19.98 3.38 1.84
CA ALA A 172 -18.55 3.08 1.84
C ALA A 172 -18.26 1.67 2.39
N LEU A 173 -18.90 1.28 3.50
CA LEU A 173 -18.76 -0.07 4.06
C LEU A 173 -19.30 -1.15 3.11
N GLN A 174 -20.38 -0.88 2.39
CA GLN A 174 -20.90 -1.78 1.38
C GLN A 174 -19.94 -1.92 0.20
N GLY A 175 -19.35 -0.81 -0.27
CA GLY A 175 -18.32 -0.79 -1.29
C GLY A 175 -17.10 -1.64 -0.91
N LEU A 176 -16.59 -1.48 0.32
CA LEU A 176 -15.48 -2.28 0.84
C LEU A 176 -15.78 -3.79 0.87
N ARG A 177 -17.01 -4.17 1.24
CA ARG A 177 -17.42 -5.59 1.22
C ARG A 177 -17.46 -6.17 -0.19
N ILE A 178 -17.95 -5.38 -1.15
CA ILE A 178 -18.02 -5.81 -2.56
C ILE A 178 -16.59 -5.94 -3.13
N ALA A 179 -15.73 -4.95 -2.89
CA ALA A 179 -14.34 -4.97 -3.32
C ALA A 179 -13.57 -6.18 -2.71
N GLY A 180 -13.79 -6.48 -1.43
CA GLY A 180 -13.18 -7.64 -0.78
C GLY A 180 -13.62 -8.98 -1.38
N ARG A 181 -14.88 -9.12 -1.82
CA ARG A 181 -15.35 -10.33 -2.52
C ARG A 181 -14.71 -10.47 -3.89
N LEU A 182 -14.68 -9.39 -4.67
CA LEU A 182 -14.06 -9.38 -6.00
C LEU A 182 -12.57 -9.73 -5.92
N SER A 183 -11.83 -9.11 -4.99
CA SER A 183 -10.41 -9.41 -4.77
C SER A 183 -10.17 -10.89 -4.42
N LYS A 184 -11.02 -11.47 -3.55
CA LYS A 184 -10.94 -12.89 -3.19
C LYS A 184 -11.20 -13.81 -4.38
N GLU A 185 -12.15 -13.47 -5.24
CA GLU A 185 -12.45 -14.24 -6.46
C GLU A 185 -11.29 -14.17 -7.46
N THR A 186 -10.73 -12.97 -7.69
CA THR A 186 -9.56 -12.78 -8.57
C THR A 186 -8.33 -13.55 -8.07
N LEU A 187 -8.04 -13.52 -6.77
CA LEU A 187 -6.93 -14.29 -6.19
C LEU A 187 -7.14 -15.81 -6.32
N LYS A 188 -8.38 -16.27 -6.16
CA LYS A 188 -8.72 -17.69 -6.33
C LYS A 188 -8.52 -18.14 -7.78
N GLU A 189 -8.92 -17.31 -8.75
CA GLU A 189 -8.72 -17.58 -10.17
C GLU A 189 -7.22 -17.59 -10.53
N ALA A 190 -6.47 -16.58 -10.10
CA ALA A 190 -5.03 -16.51 -10.31
C ALA A 190 -4.29 -17.72 -9.70
N GLY A 191 -4.65 -18.12 -8.48
CA GLY A 191 -4.11 -19.33 -7.85
C GLY A 191 -4.47 -20.61 -8.59
N GLY A 192 -5.69 -20.70 -9.14
CA GLY A 192 -6.11 -21.82 -9.99
C GLY A 192 -5.31 -21.93 -11.28
N ASN A 193 -5.08 -20.80 -11.95
CA ASN A 193 -4.28 -20.74 -13.19
C ASN A 193 -2.84 -21.16 -12.93
N LEU A 194 -2.22 -20.64 -11.87
CA LEU A 194 -0.85 -20.98 -11.49
C LEU A 194 -0.70 -22.48 -11.16
N GLN A 195 -1.69 -23.08 -10.48
CA GLN A 195 -1.70 -24.53 -10.24
C GLN A 195 -1.82 -25.35 -11.55
N GLN A 196 -2.59 -24.88 -12.53
CA GLN A 196 -2.71 -25.54 -13.82
C GLN A 196 -1.39 -25.46 -14.60
N GLU A 197 -0.75 -24.30 -14.62
CA GLU A 197 0.57 -24.10 -15.25
C GLU A 197 1.65 -24.99 -14.62
N LEU A 198 1.70 -25.07 -13.28
CA LEU A 198 2.63 -25.97 -12.59
C LEU A 198 2.41 -27.44 -12.94
N ARG A 199 1.15 -27.89 -13.06
CA ARG A 199 0.85 -29.26 -13.52
C ARG A 199 1.27 -29.47 -14.97
N ALA A 200 1.01 -28.51 -15.85
CA ALA A 200 1.40 -28.58 -17.25
C ALA A 200 2.93 -28.67 -17.41
N LEU A 201 3.67 -27.82 -16.69
CA LEU A 201 5.14 -27.84 -16.65
C LEU A 201 5.68 -29.17 -16.12
N ARG A 202 5.09 -29.70 -15.04
CA ARG A 202 5.48 -31.00 -14.48
C ARG A 202 5.25 -32.14 -15.48
N SER A 203 4.09 -32.17 -16.14
CA SER A 203 3.80 -33.17 -17.16
C SER A 203 4.76 -33.08 -18.35
N LYS A 204 5.08 -31.87 -18.80
CA LYS A 204 6.03 -31.64 -19.89
C LYS A 204 7.42 -32.14 -19.52
N LEU A 205 7.92 -31.76 -18.35
CA LEU A 205 9.24 -32.16 -17.86
C LEU A 205 9.34 -33.69 -17.69
N GLN A 206 8.26 -34.34 -17.26
CA GLN A 206 8.18 -35.81 -17.21
C GLN A 206 8.23 -36.45 -18.60
N HIS A 207 7.56 -35.89 -19.60
CA HIS A 207 7.60 -36.38 -20.98
C HIS A 207 9.00 -36.19 -21.59
N ASP A 208 9.60 -35.02 -21.40
CA ASP A 208 10.95 -34.73 -21.89
C ASP A 208 11.97 -35.69 -21.30
N TRP A 209 11.87 -35.98 -19.99
CA TRP A 209 12.72 -36.97 -19.32
C TRP A 209 12.53 -38.39 -19.86
N GLN A 210 11.28 -38.83 -20.09
CA GLN A 210 11.00 -40.15 -20.68
C GLN A 210 11.54 -40.24 -22.11
N HIS A 211 11.38 -39.18 -22.91
CA HIS A 211 11.89 -39.10 -24.27
C HIS A 211 13.42 -39.17 -24.32
N GLU A 212 14.11 -38.50 -23.39
CA GLU A 212 15.57 -38.58 -23.25
C GLU A 212 16.06 -39.97 -22.86
N GLN A 213 15.35 -40.67 -21.98
CA GLN A 213 15.67 -42.06 -21.61
C GLN A 213 15.51 -43.01 -22.81
N SER A 214 14.38 -42.95 -23.52
CA SER A 214 14.18 -43.77 -24.73
C SER A 214 15.19 -43.45 -25.83
N SER A 215 15.55 -42.17 -26.00
CA SER A 215 16.59 -41.76 -26.97
C SER A 215 17.99 -42.24 -26.58
N ARG A 216 18.27 -42.44 -25.29
CA ARG A 216 19.54 -43.02 -24.80
C ARG A 216 19.58 -44.52 -25.04
N GLU A 217 18.49 -45.23 -24.79
CA GLU A 217 18.38 -46.68 -25.04
C GLU A 217 18.47 -47.01 -26.54
N GLU A 218 17.87 -46.19 -27.41
CA GLU A 218 17.93 -46.38 -28.87
C GLU A 218 19.31 -46.09 -29.47
N ARG A 219 20.16 -45.33 -28.77
CA ARG A 219 21.54 -45.00 -29.16
C ARG A 219 22.60 -45.99 -28.63
N ASP A 220 22.23 -47.03 -27.89
CA ASP A 220 23.18 -48.06 -27.45
C ASP A 220 23.16 -49.28 -28.40
N PRO A 221 24.08 -49.38 -29.38
CA PRO A 221 24.11 -50.48 -30.34
C PRO A 221 24.68 -51.79 -29.78
N ARG A 222 24.81 -51.96 -28.45
CA ARG A 222 25.51 -53.11 -27.86
C ARG A 222 24.67 -54.38 -27.67
N ASP A 223 23.36 -54.34 -27.83
CA ASP A 223 22.47 -55.49 -27.59
C ASP A 223 22.00 -56.24 -28.85
N LYS A 224 22.63 -56.02 -30.01
CA LYS A 224 22.45 -56.91 -31.18
C LYS A 224 23.64 -57.86 -31.31
N LYS A 225 23.64 -58.93 -30.53
CA LYS A 225 24.47 -60.12 -30.74
C LYS A 225 23.65 -61.38 -30.59
#